data_AF-C9LT72-F1
#
_entry.id   AF-C9LT72-F1
#
_cell.length_a   1.000
_cell.length_b   1.000
_cell.length_c   1.000
_cell.angle_alpha   90.00
_cell.angle_beta   90.00
_cell.angle_gamma   90.00
#
_symmetry.space_group_name_H-M   'P 1'
#
loop_
_entity.id
_entity.type
_entity.pdbx_description
1 polymer ?
#
loop_
_entity_poly.entity_id
_entity_poly.type
_entity_poly.pdbx_seq_one_letter_code
_entity_poly.pdbx_strand_id
1 'polypeptide(L)'
;MKELVSERRIFMWKRILVGIAFLLVVSAGGQMMLPSEASAQDVWVYTVHDSSYEQGYQVFVMTETIQSNGNNWVHVSTKNVRNGRLVERVDWRFNRMGDEWRYATGKMRGNDSRVYGGSTEAILNYCLAYINN
;
A
#
# COMPACT_ATOMS: atom_id res chain seq x y z
N MET A 1 69.38 -13.13 1.87
CA MET A 1 68.38 -13.66 0.90
C MET A 1 67.08 -14.12 1.57
N LYS A 2 67.12 -14.80 2.73
CA LYS A 2 65.89 -15.23 3.47
C LYS A 2 65.02 -14.08 4.01
N GLU A 3 65.62 -12.96 4.43
CA GLU A 3 64.88 -11.77 4.93
C GLU A 3 64.04 -11.07 3.85
N LEU A 4 64.61 -10.84 2.66
CA LEU A 4 63.91 -10.20 1.53
C LEU A 4 62.68 -11.01 1.06
N VAL A 5 62.71 -12.33 1.21
CA VAL A 5 61.58 -13.22 0.93
C VAL A 5 60.53 -13.16 2.04
N SER A 6 60.94 -12.97 3.29
CA SER A 6 60.06 -12.78 4.44
C SER A 6 59.24 -11.49 4.31
N GLU A 7 59.91 -10.38 4.01
CA GLU A 7 59.24 -9.07 3.89
C GLU A 7 58.25 -9.01 2.73
N ARG A 8 58.61 -9.61 1.58
CA ARG A 8 57.68 -9.72 0.43
C ARG A 8 56.45 -10.57 0.76
N ARG A 9 56.62 -11.64 1.55
CA ARG A 9 55.48 -12.43 2.02
C ARG A 9 54.61 -11.64 2.99
N ILE A 10 55.20 -10.99 4.00
CA ILE A 10 54.46 -10.17 4.97
C ILE A 10 53.68 -9.05 4.27
N PHE A 11 54.29 -8.39 3.28
CA PHE A 11 53.65 -7.36 2.47
C PHE A 11 52.49 -7.90 1.63
N MET A 12 52.64 -9.09 1.02
CA MET A 12 51.55 -9.77 0.31
C MET A 12 50.39 -10.14 1.24
N TRP A 13 50.66 -10.69 2.43
CA TRP A 13 49.64 -11.08 3.39
C TRP A 13 48.85 -9.88 3.94
N LYS A 14 49.51 -8.74 4.17
CA LYS A 14 48.82 -7.49 4.56
C LYS A 14 47.82 -7.03 3.49
N ARG A 15 48.18 -7.12 2.20
CA ARG A 15 47.29 -6.72 1.09
C ARG A 15 46.08 -7.65 0.97
N ILE A 16 46.28 -8.96 1.19
CA ILE A 16 45.19 -9.94 1.21
C ILE A 16 44.24 -9.66 2.38
N LEU A 17 44.76 -9.38 3.59
CA LEU A 17 43.94 -9.06 4.75
C LEU A 17 43.12 -7.77 4.57
N VAL A 18 43.70 -6.74 3.95
CA VAL A 18 42.97 -5.50 3.61
C VAL A 18 41.86 -5.79 2.59
N GLY A 19 42.13 -6.64 1.59
CA GLY A 19 41.12 -7.06 0.62
C GLY A 19 39.95 -7.81 1.28
N ILE A 20 40.24 -8.74 2.19
CA ILE A 20 39.22 -9.49 2.94
C ILE A 20 38.40 -8.56 3.85
N ALA A 21 39.06 -7.63 4.56
CA ALA A 21 38.38 -6.66 5.42
C ALA A 21 37.44 -5.75 4.61
N PHE A 22 37.86 -5.30 3.42
CA PHE A 22 37.03 -4.51 2.54
C PHE A 22 35.80 -5.30 2.05
N LEU A 23 35.97 -6.57 1.70
CA LEU A 23 34.89 -7.44 1.25
C LEU A 23 33.84 -7.68 2.34
N LEU A 24 34.28 -7.86 3.59
CA LEU A 24 33.38 -8.02 4.75
C LEU A 24 32.55 -6.76 5.05
N VAL A 25 33.14 -5.58 4.91
CA VAL A 25 32.44 -4.30 5.08
C VAL A 25 31.37 -4.10 3.99
N VAL A 26 31.68 -4.45 2.73
CA VAL A 26 30.71 -4.38 1.63
C VAL A 26 29.58 -5.39 1.80
N SER A 27 29.88 -6.62 2.25
CA SER A 27 28.83 -7.63 2.49
C SER A 27 27.92 -7.29 3.67
N ALA A 28 28.45 -6.69 4.75
CA ALA A 28 27.65 -6.26 5.89
C ALA A 28 26.84 -4.98 5.58
N GLY A 29 27.41 -4.05 4.82
CA GLY A 29 26.73 -2.83 4.40
C GLY A 29 25.57 -3.07 3.43
N GLY A 30 25.67 -4.09 2.58
CA GLY A 30 24.63 -4.46 1.63
C GLY A 30 23.35 -5.05 2.24
N GLN A 31 23.38 -5.49 3.49
CA GLN A 31 22.22 -6.10 4.17
C GLN A 31 21.30 -5.08 4.88
N MET A 32 21.72 -3.82 5.00
CA MET A 32 20.95 -2.78 5.72
C MET A 32 19.90 -2.06 4.87
N MET A 33 19.79 -2.34 3.57
CA MET A 33 18.74 -1.83 2.70
C MET A 33 17.87 -2.97 2.18
N LEU A 34 17.17 -3.65 3.07
CA LEU A 34 16.01 -4.42 2.64
C LEU A 34 14.90 -3.43 2.29
N PRO A 35 14.39 -3.41 1.05
CA PRO A 35 13.23 -2.60 0.74
C PRO A 35 12.08 -3.06 1.65
N SER A 36 11.47 -2.13 2.38
CA SER A 36 10.19 -2.38 3.03
C SER A 36 9.18 -2.69 1.93
N GLU A 37 8.60 -3.89 1.94
CA GLU A 37 7.54 -4.26 1.01
C GLU A 37 6.30 -3.42 1.32
N ALA A 38 6.11 -2.33 0.58
CA ALA A 38 4.84 -1.63 0.55
C ALA A 38 3.83 -2.51 -0.18
N SER A 39 3.01 -3.25 0.58
CA SER A 39 1.92 -4.05 0.02
C SER A 39 0.76 -3.12 -0.35
N ALA A 40 0.74 -2.67 -1.61
CA ALA A 40 -0.42 -2.02 -2.21
C ALA A 40 -1.36 -3.11 -2.75
N GLN A 41 -2.60 -3.16 -2.24
CA GLN A 41 -3.56 -4.19 -2.62
C GLN A 41 -4.89 -3.56 -3.05
N ASP A 42 -5.33 -3.92 -4.26
CA ASP A 42 -6.66 -3.58 -4.76
C ASP A 42 -7.62 -4.74 -4.46
N VAL A 43 -8.60 -4.52 -3.59
CA VAL A 43 -9.56 -5.55 -3.18
C VAL A 43 -10.93 -5.28 -3.76
N TRP A 44 -11.45 -6.22 -4.55
CA TRP A 44 -12.81 -6.15 -5.07
C TRP A 44 -13.83 -6.21 -3.92
N VAL A 45 -14.74 -5.23 -3.86
CA VAL A 45 -15.77 -5.16 -2.81
C VAL A 45 -17.19 -5.14 -3.35
N TYR A 46 -17.40 -4.71 -4.59
CA TYR A 46 -18.76 -4.56 -5.13
C TYR A 46 -18.79 -4.53 -6.65
N THR A 47 -19.92 -4.94 -7.23
CA THR A 47 -20.26 -4.75 -8.64
C THR A 47 -21.50 -3.88 -8.73
N VAL A 48 -21.36 -2.69 -9.31
CA VAL A 48 -22.48 -1.79 -9.58
C VAL A 48 -23.09 -2.18 -10.92
N HIS A 49 -24.32 -2.65 -10.91
CA HIS A 49 -25.10 -2.93 -12.11
C HIS A 49 -25.67 -1.64 -12.68
N ASP A 50 -25.45 -1.39 -13.97
CA ASP A 50 -26.01 -0.27 -14.71
C ASP A 50 -26.69 -0.85 -15.96
N SER A 51 -27.99 -0.60 -16.13
CA SER A 51 -28.74 -1.11 -17.30
C SER A 51 -28.20 -0.58 -18.63
N SER A 52 -27.41 0.49 -18.61
CA SER A 52 -26.76 1.09 -19.78
C SER A 52 -25.49 0.35 -20.23
N TYR A 53 -24.94 -0.54 -19.39
CA TYR A 53 -23.73 -1.29 -19.69
C TYR A 53 -23.91 -2.76 -19.28
N GLU A 54 -23.79 -3.70 -20.22
CA GLU A 54 -24.07 -5.14 -20.01
C GLU A 54 -23.50 -5.75 -18.71
N GLN A 55 -22.35 -5.25 -18.22
CA GLN A 55 -21.69 -5.75 -17.01
C GLN A 55 -21.54 -4.70 -15.89
N GLY A 56 -22.00 -3.46 -16.07
CA GLY A 56 -21.85 -2.39 -15.07
C GLY A 56 -20.38 -1.97 -14.82
N TYR A 57 -20.00 -1.72 -13.57
CA TYR A 57 -18.59 -1.51 -13.17
C TYR A 57 -18.28 -2.15 -11.81
N GLN A 58 -17.04 -2.56 -11.61
CA GLN A 58 -16.53 -3.15 -10.38
C GLN A 58 -15.83 -2.09 -9.54
N VAL A 59 -15.97 -2.17 -8.23
CA VAL A 59 -15.35 -1.27 -7.27
C VAL A 59 -14.29 -2.04 -6.48
N PHE A 60 -13.06 -1.51 -6.50
CA PHE A 60 -11.93 -2.04 -5.76
C PHE A 60 -11.49 -1.03 -4.71
N VAL A 61 -11.31 -1.45 -3.47
CA VAL A 61 -10.70 -0.66 -2.40
C VAL A 61 -9.18 -0.73 -2.54
N MET A 62 -8.51 0.42 -2.50
CA MET A 62 -7.06 0.51 -2.42
C MET A 62 -6.64 0.49 -0.94
N THR A 63 -6.22 -0.67 -0.42
CA THR A 63 -6.01 -0.87 1.02
C THR A 63 -4.95 0.06 1.60
N GLU A 64 -3.93 0.39 0.82
CA GLU A 64 -2.84 1.29 1.22
C GLU A 64 -3.30 2.74 1.45
N THR A 65 -4.50 3.09 1.00
CA THR A 65 -5.09 4.42 1.17
C THR A 65 -6.05 4.53 2.35
N ILE A 66 -6.33 3.41 3.03
CA ILE A 66 -7.23 3.38 4.18
C ILE A 66 -6.59 4.16 5.32
N GLN A 67 -7.29 5.19 5.77
CA GLN A 67 -6.94 6.00 6.93
C GLN A 67 -8.13 6.05 7.87
N SER A 68 -7.88 5.96 9.17
CA SER A 68 -8.92 6.05 10.20
C SER A 68 -8.40 6.76 11.44
N ASN A 69 -9.30 7.39 12.20
CA ASN A 69 -9.02 7.93 13.52
C ASN A 69 -9.57 7.02 14.66
N GLY A 70 -9.87 5.76 14.34
CA GLY A 70 -10.53 4.81 15.22
C GLY A 70 -11.92 4.48 14.69
N ASN A 71 -12.96 5.11 15.25
CA ASN A 71 -14.33 4.63 15.08
C ASN A 71 -15.31 5.58 14.37
N ASN A 72 -14.92 6.83 14.12
CA ASN A 72 -15.87 7.85 13.66
C ASN A 72 -15.54 8.44 12.30
N TRP A 73 -14.37 8.11 11.75
CA TRP A 73 -13.93 8.64 10.47
C TRP A 73 -13.10 7.58 9.74
N VAL A 74 -13.40 7.39 8.46
CA VAL A 74 -12.62 6.55 7.55
C VAL A 74 -12.42 7.31 6.24
N HIS A 75 -11.20 7.34 5.72
CA HIS A 75 -10.90 7.81 4.37
C HIS A 75 -10.27 6.68 3.57
N VAL A 76 -10.68 6.56 2.31
CA VAL A 76 -10.22 5.50 1.42
C VAL A 76 -10.38 5.92 -0.04
N SER A 77 -9.42 5.53 -0.87
CA SER A 77 -9.54 5.63 -2.32
C SER A 77 -9.99 4.29 -2.91
N THR A 78 -10.81 4.37 -3.95
CA THR A 78 -11.28 3.21 -4.71
C THR A 78 -10.96 3.35 -6.18
N LYS A 79 -10.87 2.22 -6.88
CA LYS A 79 -10.80 2.13 -8.34
C LYS A 79 -12.11 1.57 -8.86
N ASN A 80 -12.77 2.33 -9.73
CA ASN A 80 -13.90 1.83 -10.51
C ASN A 80 -13.34 1.26 -11.82
N VAL A 81 -13.59 -0.02 -12.08
CA VAL A 81 -13.06 -0.76 -13.23
C VAL A 81 -14.22 -1.26 -14.07
N ARG A 82 -14.12 -1.09 -15.38
CA ARG A 82 -15.10 -1.59 -16.35
C ARG A 82 -14.36 -2.32 -17.47
N ASN A 83 -14.79 -3.54 -17.77
CA ASN A 83 -14.17 -4.39 -18.79
C ASN A 83 -12.65 -4.50 -18.63
N GLY A 84 -12.19 -4.68 -17.38
CA GLY A 84 -10.76 -4.78 -17.05
C GLY A 84 -9.97 -3.47 -17.14
N ARG A 85 -10.61 -2.32 -17.41
CA ARG A 85 -9.95 -1.02 -17.54
C ARG A 85 -10.36 -0.10 -16.40
N LEU A 86 -9.40 0.62 -15.82
CA LEU A 86 -9.67 1.68 -14.86
C LEU A 86 -10.51 2.77 -15.52
N VAL A 87 -11.72 2.98 -15.01
CA VAL A 87 -12.58 4.10 -15.41
C VAL A 87 -12.18 5.34 -14.63
N GLU A 88 -12.04 5.19 -13.31
CA GLU A 88 -11.76 6.31 -12.43
C GLU A 88 -11.26 5.87 -11.05
N ARG A 89 -10.55 6.79 -10.39
CA ARG A 89 -10.33 6.75 -8.94
C ARG A 89 -11.36 7.62 -8.24
N VAL A 90 -11.85 7.18 -7.08
CA VAL A 90 -12.77 7.95 -6.23
C VAL A 90 -12.25 7.95 -4.80
N ASP A 91 -12.06 9.15 -4.25
CA ASP A 91 -11.74 9.34 -2.83
C ASP A 91 -13.03 9.45 -2.03
N TRP A 92 -13.15 8.62 -1.00
CA TRP A 92 -14.29 8.52 -0.11
C TRP A 92 -13.91 8.97 1.29
N ARG A 93 -14.78 9.77 1.91
CA ARG A 93 -14.73 10.13 3.33
C ARG A 93 -16.00 9.62 3.97
N PHE A 94 -15.87 8.75 4.96
CA PHE A 94 -16.96 8.26 5.77
C PHE A 94 -16.88 8.88 7.16
N ASN A 95 -18.00 9.42 7.64
CA ASN A 95 -18.14 10.07 8.93
C ASN A 95 -19.29 9.42 9.71
N ARG A 96 -19.07 9.07 10.97
CA ARG A 96 -20.15 8.64 11.86
C ARG A 96 -20.84 9.86 12.46
N MET A 97 -22.14 9.98 12.23
CA MET A 97 -23.00 11.03 12.78
C MET A 97 -24.08 10.39 13.65
N GLY A 98 -23.79 10.25 14.95
CA GLY A 98 -24.64 9.50 15.87
C GLY A 98 -24.63 8.00 15.53
N ASP A 99 -25.80 7.45 15.23
CA ASP A 99 -25.97 6.02 14.91
C ASP A 99 -25.86 5.71 13.41
N GLU A 100 -25.69 6.72 12.56
CA GLU A 100 -25.59 6.55 11.12
C GLU A 100 -24.19 6.88 10.58
N TRP A 101 -23.79 6.14 9.55
CA TRP A 101 -22.64 6.50 8.73
C TRP A 101 -23.09 7.36 7.55
N ARG A 102 -22.31 8.40 7.28
CA ARG A 102 -22.43 9.25 6.11
C ARG A 102 -21.16 9.21 5.30
N TYR A 103 -21.26 9.52 4.01
CA TYR A 103 -20.13 9.61 3.12
C TYR A 103 -20.17 10.87 2.26
N ALA A 104 -18.99 11.35 1.92
CA ALA A 104 -18.77 12.27 0.82
C ALA A 104 -17.70 11.68 -0.11
N THR A 105 -17.80 11.99 -1.39
CA THR A 105 -16.73 11.69 -2.34
C THR A 105 -16.09 12.96 -2.84
N GLY A 106 -14.84 12.88 -3.32
CA GLY A 106 -14.15 14.01 -3.96
C GLY A 106 -14.90 14.61 -5.17
N LYS A 107 -15.96 13.95 -5.66
CA LYS A 107 -16.78 14.38 -6.81
C LYS A 107 -18.11 15.00 -6.41
N MET A 108 -18.55 14.81 -5.16
CA MET A 108 -19.81 15.36 -4.70
C MET A 108 -19.70 16.88 -4.54
N ARG A 109 -20.71 17.59 -5.04
CA ARG A 109 -20.94 19.01 -4.76
C ARG A 109 -22.03 19.10 -3.70
N GLY A 110 -21.67 19.47 -2.47
CA GLY A 110 -22.62 19.65 -1.35
C GLY A 110 -22.30 18.78 -0.13
N ASN A 111 -23.33 18.50 0.67
CA ASN A 111 -23.22 17.79 1.94
C ASN A 111 -23.06 16.27 1.78
N ASP A 112 -22.55 15.64 2.83
CA ASP A 112 -22.46 14.18 2.96
C ASP A 112 -23.84 13.52 2.80
N SER A 113 -23.87 12.36 2.15
CA SER A 113 -25.04 11.49 2.01
C SER A 113 -24.99 10.34 3.01
N ARG A 114 -26.14 9.77 3.38
CA ARG A 114 -26.17 8.57 4.21
C ARG A 114 -25.59 7.38 3.45
N VAL A 115 -24.81 6.55 4.14
CA VAL A 115 -24.41 5.24 3.63
C VAL A 115 -25.64 4.36 3.61
N TYR A 116 -26.00 3.85 2.43
CA TYR A 116 -27.16 2.99 2.27
C TYR A 116 -26.94 2.01 1.13
N GLY A 117 -26.73 0.74 1.47
CA GLY A 117 -26.62 -0.33 0.48
C GLY A 117 -25.50 -0.15 -0.52
N GLY A 118 -25.51 -1.08 -1.48
CA GLY A 118 -24.71 -1.00 -2.68
C GLY A 118 -23.21 -0.90 -2.43
N SER A 119 -22.53 -0.16 -3.30
CA SER A 119 -21.09 0.05 -3.19
C SER A 119 -20.71 0.84 -1.94
N THR A 120 -21.55 1.77 -1.48
CA THR A 120 -21.20 2.65 -0.34
C THR A 120 -21.06 1.86 0.96
N GLU A 121 -21.99 0.93 1.21
CA GLU A 121 -21.95 0.06 2.38
C GLU A 121 -20.85 -1.00 2.24
N ALA A 122 -20.67 -1.58 1.05
CA ALA A 122 -19.60 -2.55 0.81
C ALA A 122 -18.20 -1.98 1.05
N ILE A 123 -17.93 -0.77 0.58
CA ILE A 123 -16.64 -0.07 0.82
C ILE A 123 -16.44 0.15 2.32
N LEU A 124 -17.43 0.72 3.02
CA LEU A 124 -17.31 1.03 4.43
C LEU A 124 -17.10 -0.24 5.28
N ASN A 125 -17.90 -1.29 5.04
CA ASN A 125 -17.80 -2.54 5.78
C ASN A 125 -16.43 -3.19 5.61
N TYR A 126 -15.88 -3.16 4.39
CA TYR A 126 -14.53 -3.65 4.14
C TYR A 126 -13.49 -2.83 4.93
N CYS A 127 -13.56 -1.49 4.88
CA CYS A 127 -12.63 -0.65 5.62
C CYS A 127 -12.70 -0.89 7.13
N LEU A 128 -13.91 -0.97 7.71
CA LEU A 128 -14.08 -1.24 9.14
C LEU A 128 -13.52 -2.60 9.53
N ALA A 129 -13.72 -3.63 8.71
CA ALA A 129 -13.12 -4.94 8.94
C ALA A 129 -11.58 -4.89 8.85
N TYR A 130 -11.04 -4.15 7.88
CA TYR A 130 -9.60 -3.98 7.70
C TYR A 130 -8.94 -3.26 8.88
N ILE A 131 -9.58 -2.21 9.42
CA ILE A 131 -9.05 -1.41 10.53
C ILE A 131 -9.06 -2.18 11.86
N ASN A 132 -10.04 -3.08 12.04
CA ASN A 132 -10.23 -3.81 13.30
C ASN A 132 -9.46 -5.14 13.37
N ASN A 133 -8.80 -5.56 12.29
CA ASN A 133 -7.92 -6.74 12.25
C ASN A 133 -6.47 -6.34 12.53
#